data_AF-A0A8J8CJZ0-F1
#
_entry.id   AF-A0A8J8CJZ0-F1
#
_cell.length_a   1.000
_cell.length_b   1.000
_cell.length_c   1.000
_cell.angle_alpha   90.00
_cell.angle_beta   90.00
_cell.angle_gamma   90.00
#
_symmetry.space_group_name_H-M   'P 1'
#
loop_
_entity.id
_entity.type
_entity.pdbx_description
1 polymer ?
#
loop_
_entity_poly.entity_id
_entity_poly.type
_entity_poly.pdbx_seq_one_letter_code
_entity_poly.pdbx_strand_id
1 'polypeptide(L)'
;METKEMNDYAEKIKNNLWIENRDIHQILLLEDVEECRKNLISHTINAELAMKESDIPLILRSVCVHGFDVLKNLLSKRHEKMLGFSTLELMRKSANFDESVSDCFYAEIYHLFLAMKGNPKIYPSFFMMVKEYKFSEENPGIDRSNFLDAVYNNIEKFLNKYPSGLDFEVINKRRNNKEKILNLFGAGEDDWNDYRWHLRHLFKSMNDIENL
;
A
#
# COMPACT_ATOMS: atom_id res chain seq x y z
N MET A 1 17.17 -1.93 7.53
CA MET A 1 16.22 -2.67 8.39
C MET A 1 14.94 -3.01 7.62
N GLU A 2 14.47 -2.11 6.74
CA GLU A 2 13.27 -2.30 5.88
C GLU A 2 13.34 -3.48 4.89
N THR A 3 14.52 -3.81 4.34
CA THR A 3 14.66 -4.90 3.36
C THR A 3 14.41 -6.29 3.92
N LYS A 4 14.61 -6.51 5.22
CA LYS A 4 14.43 -7.81 5.87
C LYS A 4 12.96 -8.07 6.23
N GLU A 5 12.26 -7.04 6.71
CA GLU A 5 10.81 -7.10 6.99
C GLU A 5 9.98 -7.21 5.70
N MET A 6 10.42 -6.55 4.62
CA MET A 6 9.73 -6.60 3.33
C MET A 6 9.86 -7.98 2.67
N ASN A 7 11.02 -8.65 2.82
CA ASN A 7 11.21 -10.03 2.35
C ASN A 7 10.33 -11.03 3.13
N ASP A 8 10.25 -10.89 4.46
CA ASP A 8 9.41 -11.75 5.30
C ASP A 8 7.91 -11.60 4.96
N TYR A 9 7.48 -10.38 4.64
CA TYR A 9 6.10 -10.10 4.22
C TYR A 9 5.75 -10.77 2.87
N ALA A 10 6.62 -10.65 1.87
CA ALA A 10 6.41 -11.23 0.56
C ALA A 10 6.36 -12.77 0.60
N GLU A 11 7.27 -13.38 1.37
CA GLU A 11 7.34 -14.83 1.56
C GLU A 11 6.08 -15.35 2.27
N LYS A 12 5.60 -14.62 3.29
CA LYS A 12 4.33 -14.92 3.96
C LYS A 12 3.13 -14.80 3.04
N ILE A 13 3.09 -13.80 2.15
CA ILE A 13 2.03 -13.69 1.14
C ILE A 13 2.06 -14.90 0.21
N LYS A 14 3.23 -15.22 -0.36
CA LYS A 14 3.40 -16.31 -1.32
C LYS A 14 2.92 -17.64 -0.75
N ASN A 15 3.26 -17.93 0.50
CA ASN A 15 2.87 -19.17 1.19
C ASN A 15 1.36 -19.24 1.50
N ASN A 16 0.72 -18.12 1.84
CA ASN A 16 -0.67 -18.12 2.30
C ASN A 16 -1.71 -17.84 1.20
N LEU A 17 -1.32 -17.16 0.11
CA LEU A 17 -2.24 -16.70 -0.94
C LEU A 17 -3.17 -17.81 -1.43
N TRP A 18 -2.61 -18.95 -1.82
CA TRP A 18 -3.39 -20.06 -2.37
C TRP A 18 -4.06 -20.91 -1.30
N ILE A 19 -3.49 -20.96 -0.08
CA ILE A 19 -4.11 -21.62 1.07
C ILE A 19 -5.42 -20.93 1.45
N GLU A 20 -5.44 -19.59 1.44
CA GLU A 20 -6.61 -18.78 1.76
C GLU A 20 -7.63 -18.68 0.61
N ASN A 21 -7.24 -19.03 -0.62
CA ASN A 21 -8.06 -18.88 -1.83
C ASN A 21 -8.12 -20.19 -2.62
N ARG A 22 -8.48 -21.30 -1.95
CA ARG A 22 -8.47 -22.65 -2.53
C ARG A 22 -9.36 -22.78 -3.76
N ASP A 23 -10.53 -22.15 -3.76
CA ASP A 23 -11.48 -22.23 -4.87
C ASP A 23 -10.87 -21.65 -6.15
N ILE A 24 -10.23 -20.48 -6.03
CA ILE A 24 -9.52 -19.82 -7.13
C ILE A 24 -8.29 -20.65 -7.54
N HIS A 25 -7.55 -21.20 -6.57
CA HIS A 25 -6.38 -22.03 -6.85
C HIS A 25 -6.74 -23.27 -7.68
N GLN A 26 -7.83 -23.96 -7.32
CA GLN A 26 -8.33 -25.12 -8.08
C GLN A 26 -8.73 -24.74 -9.51
N ILE A 27 -9.39 -23.60 -9.70
CA ILE A 27 -9.77 -23.11 -11.04
C ILE A 27 -8.52 -22.83 -11.89
N LEU A 28 -7.46 -22.26 -11.31
CA LEU A 28 -6.22 -21.94 -12.03
C LEU A 28 -5.41 -23.18 -12.45
N LEU A 29 -5.55 -24.30 -11.71
CA LEU A 29 -4.86 -25.56 -12.00
C LEU A 29 -5.51 -26.40 -13.12
N LEU A 30 -6.69 -26.01 -13.62
CA LEU A 30 -7.32 -26.67 -14.77
C LEU A 30 -6.40 -26.66 -15.99
N GLU A 31 -6.40 -27.74 -16.78
CA GLU A 31 -5.54 -27.87 -17.96
C GLU A 31 -5.94 -26.89 -19.08
N ASP A 32 -7.25 -26.76 -19.35
CA ASP A 32 -7.77 -25.86 -20.38
C ASP A 32 -7.83 -24.40 -19.90
N VAL A 33 -7.14 -23.54 -20.65
CA VAL A 33 -7.04 -22.10 -20.38
C VAL A 33 -8.39 -21.40 -20.57
N GLU A 34 -9.19 -21.84 -21.54
CA GLU A 34 -10.48 -21.21 -21.83
C GLU A 34 -11.54 -21.59 -20.80
N GLU A 35 -11.58 -22.86 -20.41
CA GLU A 35 -12.39 -23.31 -19.29
C GLU A 35 -11.99 -22.61 -17.98
N CYS A 36 -10.68 -22.53 -17.70
CA CYS A 36 -10.14 -21.77 -16.57
C CYS A 36 -10.66 -20.32 -16.56
N ARG A 37 -10.57 -19.63 -17.70
CA ARG A 37 -11.04 -18.25 -17.85
C ARG A 37 -12.54 -18.12 -17.57
N LYS A 38 -13.35 -19.00 -18.14
CA LYS A 38 -14.82 -18.99 -17.97
C LYS A 38 -15.22 -19.24 -16.52
N ASN A 39 -14.57 -20.20 -15.86
CA ASN A 39 -14.84 -20.55 -14.47
C ASN A 39 -14.42 -19.42 -13.53
N LEU A 40 -13.26 -18.81 -13.78
CA LEU A 40 -12.77 -17.70 -12.95
C LEU A 40 -13.62 -16.44 -13.11
N ILE A 41 -14.08 -16.11 -14.32
CA ILE A 41 -15.02 -15.01 -14.56
C ILE A 41 -16.35 -15.29 -13.84
N SER A 42 -16.90 -16.50 -13.97
CA SER A 42 -18.14 -16.89 -13.28
C SER A 42 -18.02 -16.76 -11.76
N HIS A 43 -16.92 -17.27 -11.20
CA HIS A 43 -16.61 -17.13 -9.77
C HIS A 43 -16.53 -15.66 -9.35
N THR A 44 -15.85 -14.83 -10.15
CA THR A 44 -15.70 -13.38 -9.90
C THR A 44 -17.05 -12.66 -9.89
N ILE A 45 -17.94 -12.97 -10.84
CA ILE A 45 -19.28 -12.36 -10.92
C ILE A 45 -20.12 -12.77 -9.71
N ASN A 46 -20.11 -14.05 -9.32
CA ASN A 46 -20.85 -14.54 -8.16
C ASN A 46 -20.37 -13.88 -6.87
N ALA A 47 -19.06 -13.76 -6.69
CA ALA A 47 -18.47 -13.06 -5.55
C ALA A 47 -18.81 -11.56 -5.55
N GLU A 48 -18.86 -10.91 -6.72
CA GLU A 48 -19.29 -9.50 -6.84
C GLU A 48 -20.76 -9.31 -6.43
N LEU A 49 -21.64 -10.23 -6.79
CA LEU A 49 -23.05 -10.21 -6.37
C LEU A 49 -23.17 -10.35 -4.86
N ALA A 50 -22.47 -11.32 -4.27
CA ALA A 50 -22.43 -11.49 -2.81
C ALA A 50 -21.87 -10.24 -2.09
N MET A 51 -20.86 -9.57 -2.67
CA MET A 51 -20.31 -8.32 -2.15
C MET A 51 -21.35 -7.19 -2.15
N LYS A 52 -22.22 -7.11 -3.17
CA LYS A 52 -23.27 -6.07 -3.24
C LYS A 52 -24.34 -6.25 -2.17
N GLU A 53 -24.62 -7.49 -1.78
CA GLU A 53 -25.57 -7.83 -0.72
C GLU A 53 -24.97 -7.75 0.70
N SER A 54 -23.64 -7.66 0.80
CA SER A 54 -22.94 -7.58 2.09
C SER A 54 -23.22 -6.26 2.84
N ASP A 55 -23.12 -6.31 4.17
CA ASP A 55 -23.28 -5.15 5.04
C ASP A 55 -21.98 -4.32 5.21
N ILE A 56 -21.13 -4.32 4.19
CA ILE A 56 -19.85 -3.61 4.24
C ILE A 56 -20.08 -2.10 4.08
N PRO A 57 -19.36 -1.24 4.83
CA PRO A 57 -19.45 0.22 4.69
C PRO A 57 -19.29 0.70 3.24
N LEU A 58 -20.10 1.69 2.83
CA LEU A 58 -20.17 2.17 1.44
C LEU A 58 -18.80 2.55 0.85
N ILE A 59 -17.95 3.19 1.65
CA ILE A 59 -16.61 3.61 1.21
C ILE A 59 -15.70 2.42 0.89
N LEU A 60 -15.81 1.34 1.67
CA LEU A 60 -15.04 0.12 1.46
C LEU A 60 -15.62 -0.67 0.28
N ARG A 61 -16.94 -0.71 0.17
CA ARG A 61 -17.67 -1.37 -0.92
C ARG A 61 -17.24 -0.85 -2.28
N SER A 62 -17.07 0.47 -2.45
CA SER A 62 -16.62 1.06 -3.71
C SER A 62 -15.25 0.50 -4.16
N VAL A 63 -14.30 0.38 -3.22
CA VAL A 63 -12.99 -0.21 -3.49
C VAL A 63 -13.10 -1.69 -3.83
N CYS A 64 -13.91 -2.44 -3.08
CA CYS A 64 -14.11 -3.87 -3.33
C CYS A 64 -14.72 -4.13 -4.71
N VAL A 65 -15.79 -3.39 -5.07
CA VAL A 65 -16.44 -3.49 -6.39
C VAL A 65 -15.45 -3.15 -7.51
N HIS A 66 -14.65 -2.09 -7.36
CA HIS A 66 -13.62 -1.76 -8.32
C HIS A 66 -12.56 -2.89 -8.45
N GLY A 67 -12.24 -3.58 -7.36
CA GLY A 67 -11.37 -4.77 -7.39
C GLY A 67 -11.91 -5.89 -8.29
N PHE A 68 -13.22 -6.14 -8.28
CA PHE A 68 -13.83 -7.10 -9.20
C PHE A 68 -13.72 -6.66 -10.67
N ASP A 69 -13.90 -5.36 -10.96
CA ASP A 69 -13.71 -4.82 -12.30
C ASP A 69 -12.26 -4.95 -12.79
N VAL A 70 -11.29 -4.69 -11.91
CA VAL A 70 -9.86 -4.92 -12.19
C VAL A 70 -9.61 -6.38 -12.53
N LEU A 71 -10.12 -7.33 -11.75
CA LEU A 71 -9.94 -8.76 -12.04
C LEU A 71 -10.58 -9.15 -13.39
N LYS A 72 -11.81 -8.70 -13.67
CA LYS A 72 -12.47 -8.96 -14.97
C LYS A 72 -11.67 -8.39 -16.15
N ASN A 73 -11.05 -7.22 -15.98
CA ASN A 73 -10.19 -6.62 -17.00
C ASN A 73 -8.89 -7.40 -17.18
N LEU A 74 -8.25 -7.87 -16.10
CA LEU A 74 -7.11 -8.78 -16.17
C LEU A 74 -7.47 -10.09 -16.88
N LEU A 75 -8.70 -10.58 -16.76
CA LEU A 75 -9.15 -11.80 -17.43
C LEU A 75 -9.70 -11.55 -18.84
N SER A 76 -9.59 -10.34 -19.37
CA SER A 76 -10.14 -10.00 -20.68
C SER A 76 -9.14 -10.26 -21.79
N LYS A 77 -9.52 -11.12 -22.76
CA LYS A 77 -8.71 -11.39 -23.96
C LYS A 77 -8.33 -10.13 -24.74
N ARG A 78 -9.22 -9.13 -24.74
CA ARG A 78 -8.97 -7.84 -25.41
C ARG A 78 -7.77 -7.12 -24.78
N HIS A 79 -7.71 -7.09 -23.45
CA HIS A 79 -6.62 -6.44 -22.72
C HIS A 79 -5.31 -7.22 -22.85
N GLU A 80 -5.35 -8.56 -22.78
CA GLU A 80 -4.19 -9.41 -23.05
C GLU A 80 -3.60 -9.16 -24.45
N LYS A 81 -4.46 -9.06 -25.47
CA LYS A 81 -4.03 -8.74 -26.84
C LYS A 81 -3.37 -7.35 -26.95
N MET A 82 -3.85 -6.38 -26.17
CA MET A 82 -3.29 -5.02 -26.15
C MET A 82 -1.93 -4.97 -25.44
N LEU A 83 -1.75 -5.78 -24.39
CA LEU A 83 -0.51 -5.86 -23.60
C LEU A 83 0.55 -6.76 -24.25
N GLY A 84 0.14 -7.66 -25.14
CA GLY A 84 1.05 -8.60 -25.83
C GLY A 84 1.43 -9.83 -24.99
N PHE A 85 0.82 -10.01 -23.80
CA PHE A 85 1.02 -11.18 -22.95
C PHE A 85 -0.29 -11.58 -22.26
N SER A 86 -0.38 -12.85 -21.84
CA SER A 86 -1.54 -13.36 -21.10
C SER A 86 -1.35 -13.20 -19.60
N THR A 87 -2.15 -12.32 -19.01
CA THR A 87 -2.30 -12.13 -17.57
C THR A 87 -2.86 -13.37 -16.89
N LEU A 88 -3.78 -14.11 -17.54
CA LEU A 88 -4.28 -15.38 -17.02
C LEU A 88 -3.16 -16.42 -16.94
N GLU A 89 -2.31 -16.55 -17.96
CA GLU A 89 -1.16 -17.46 -17.89
C GLU A 89 -0.19 -17.08 -16.78
N LEU A 90 0.05 -15.78 -16.57
CA LEU A 90 0.90 -15.31 -15.47
C LEU A 90 0.28 -15.67 -14.10
N MET A 91 -1.03 -15.52 -13.94
CA MET A 91 -1.75 -16.01 -12.75
C MET A 91 -1.61 -17.53 -12.57
N ARG A 92 -1.74 -18.32 -13.64
CA ARG A 92 -1.55 -19.79 -13.56
C ARG A 92 -0.13 -20.18 -13.19
N LYS A 93 0.88 -19.50 -13.75
CA LYS A 93 2.29 -19.66 -13.34
C LYS A 93 2.49 -19.36 -11.87
N SER A 94 1.85 -18.29 -11.38
CA SER A 94 1.93 -17.91 -9.96
C SER A 94 1.28 -18.94 -9.03
N ALA A 95 0.20 -19.60 -9.47
CA ALA A 95 -0.46 -20.71 -8.77
C ALA A 95 0.38 -21.99 -8.71
N ASN A 96 1.26 -22.19 -9.70
CA ASN A 96 2.25 -23.27 -9.76
C ASN A 96 3.58 -22.92 -9.09
N PHE A 97 3.69 -21.76 -8.44
CA PHE A 97 4.93 -21.27 -7.81
C PHE A 97 6.14 -21.19 -8.75
N ASP A 98 5.89 -20.85 -10.02
CA ASP A 98 6.94 -20.66 -11.03
C ASP A 98 7.89 -19.52 -10.63
N GLU A 99 9.20 -19.76 -10.70
CA GLU A 99 10.25 -18.80 -10.32
C GLU A 99 10.29 -17.55 -11.20
N SER A 100 9.70 -17.60 -12.40
CA SER A 100 9.60 -16.46 -13.31
C SER A 100 8.65 -15.36 -12.81
N VAL A 101 7.81 -15.65 -11.81
CA VAL A 101 6.86 -14.70 -11.24
C VAL A 101 7.50 -13.90 -10.11
N SER A 102 7.56 -12.59 -10.29
CA SER A 102 8.09 -11.68 -9.26
C SER A 102 7.23 -11.66 -7.99
N ASP A 103 7.87 -11.44 -6.84
CA ASP A 103 7.19 -11.27 -5.55
C ASP A 103 6.20 -10.09 -5.54
N CYS A 104 6.48 -9.04 -6.33
CA CYS A 104 5.56 -7.91 -6.51
C CYS A 104 4.22 -8.35 -7.10
N PHE A 105 4.22 -9.28 -8.06
CA PHE A 105 2.99 -9.80 -8.63
C PHE A 105 2.15 -10.56 -7.59
N TYR A 106 2.79 -11.37 -6.73
CA TYR A 106 2.10 -12.04 -5.62
C TYR A 106 1.45 -11.03 -4.68
N ALA A 107 2.12 -9.93 -4.37
CA ALA A 107 1.54 -8.86 -3.55
C ALA A 107 0.32 -8.19 -4.21
N GLU A 108 0.39 -7.91 -5.52
CA GLU A 108 -0.73 -7.35 -6.29
C GLU A 108 -1.95 -8.28 -6.26
N ILE A 109 -1.76 -9.57 -6.54
CA ILE A 109 -2.85 -10.56 -6.53
C ILE A 109 -3.42 -10.75 -5.12
N TYR A 110 -2.55 -10.78 -4.10
CA TYR A 110 -2.98 -10.87 -2.70
C TYR A 110 -3.87 -9.70 -2.29
N HIS A 111 -3.46 -8.47 -2.57
CA HIS A 111 -4.26 -7.29 -2.24
C HIS A 111 -5.54 -7.19 -3.07
N LEU A 112 -5.53 -7.66 -4.32
CA LEU A 112 -6.74 -7.78 -5.15
C LEU A 112 -7.74 -8.76 -4.52
N PHE A 113 -7.28 -9.94 -4.10
CA PHE A 113 -8.15 -10.94 -3.45
C PHE A 113 -8.63 -10.49 -2.07
N LEU A 114 -7.81 -9.76 -1.32
CA LEU A 114 -8.24 -9.10 -0.08
C LEU A 114 -9.38 -8.11 -0.33
N ALA A 115 -9.32 -7.32 -1.40
CA ALA A 115 -10.40 -6.43 -1.79
C ALA A 115 -11.67 -7.22 -2.14
N MET A 116 -11.55 -8.32 -2.88
CA MET A 116 -12.68 -9.20 -3.22
C MET A 116 -13.32 -9.87 -1.99
N LYS A 117 -12.55 -10.09 -0.92
CA LYS A 117 -13.04 -10.59 0.38
C LYS A 117 -13.64 -9.50 1.27
N GLY A 118 -13.67 -8.25 0.82
CA GLY A 118 -14.22 -7.14 1.61
C GLY A 118 -13.22 -6.51 2.58
N ASN A 119 -11.94 -6.86 2.50
CA ASN A 119 -10.90 -6.38 3.42
C ASN A 119 -9.68 -5.84 2.67
N PRO A 120 -9.82 -4.79 1.83
CA PRO A 120 -8.73 -4.28 0.98
C PRO A 120 -7.53 -3.71 1.76
N LYS A 121 -7.64 -3.48 3.08
CA LYS A 121 -6.60 -2.87 3.93
C LYS A 121 -6.12 -1.47 3.45
N ILE A 122 -6.90 -0.78 2.61
CA ILE A 122 -6.55 0.55 2.03
C ILE A 122 -7.00 1.70 2.93
N TYR A 123 -8.20 1.62 3.49
CA TYR A 123 -8.67 2.63 4.44
C TYR A 123 -8.12 2.31 5.83
N PRO A 124 -7.93 3.33 6.68
CA PRO A 124 -7.59 3.11 8.06
C PRO A 124 -8.78 2.58 8.87
N SER A 125 -9.35 1.46 8.44
CA SER A 125 -10.04 0.56 9.35
C SER A 125 -9.09 0.13 10.47
N PHE A 126 -7.77 0.10 10.25
CA PHE A 126 -6.79 -0.14 11.31
C PHE A 126 -6.72 0.98 12.37
N PHE A 127 -6.86 2.26 12.01
CA PHE A 127 -6.93 3.33 13.03
C PHE A 127 -8.21 3.24 13.86
N MET A 128 -9.28 2.74 13.25
CA MET A 128 -10.59 2.54 13.88
C MET A 128 -10.80 1.12 14.44
N MET A 129 -9.81 0.21 14.33
CA MET A 129 -9.79 -1.13 14.93
C MET A 129 -9.48 -1.06 16.45
N VAL A 130 -9.96 -0.01 17.10
CA VAL A 130 -10.22 -0.08 18.53
C VAL A 130 -11.44 -1.00 18.64
N LYS A 131 -11.27 -2.17 19.27
CA LYS A 131 -12.34 -3.16 19.51
C LYS A 131 -13.69 -2.48 19.73
N GLU A 132 -14.77 -3.07 19.19
CA GLU A 132 -16.17 -2.66 19.40
C GLU A 132 -16.35 -1.86 20.70
N TYR A 133 -16.36 -0.54 20.57
CA TYR A 133 -16.43 0.33 21.73
C TYR A 133 -17.89 0.48 22.09
N LYS A 134 -18.33 -0.26 23.12
CA LYS A 134 -19.67 -0.10 23.68
C LYS A 134 -19.66 1.16 24.55
N PHE A 135 -20.30 2.22 24.06
CA PHE A 135 -20.55 3.42 24.85
C PHE A 135 -21.52 3.08 25.99
N SER A 136 -21.16 3.41 27.22
CA SER A 136 -22.07 3.31 28.35
C SER A 136 -23.21 4.32 28.18
N GLU A 137 -24.40 3.97 28.67
CA GLU A 137 -25.54 4.90 28.71
C GLU A 137 -25.34 5.98 29.81
N GLU A 138 -24.51 5.69 30.81
CA GLU A 138 -24.26 6.59 31.95
C GLU A 138 -23.40 7.80 31.57
N ASN A 139 -22.32 7.62 30.79
CA ASN A 139 -21.39 8.71 30.43
C ASN A 139 -20.84 8.60 29.00
N PRO A 140 -21.70 8.69 27.97
CA PRO A 140 -21.30 8.49 26.57
C PRO A 140 -20.24 9.48 26.07
N GLY A 141 -20.15 10.68 26.66
CA GLY A 141 -19.17 11.69 26.28
C GLY A 141 -17.73 11.32 26.68
N ILE A 142 -17.54 10.77 27.89
CA ILE A 142 -16.23 10.34 28.39
C ILE A 142 -15.74 9.14 27.60
N ASP A 143 -16.63 8.17 27.38
CA ASP A 143 -16.35 6.98 26.59
C ASP A 143 -15.94 7.33 25.16
N ARG A 144 -16.61 8.32 24.56
CA ARG A 144 -16.24 8.85 23.24
C ARG A 144 -14.88 9.54 23.25
N SER A 145 -14.56 10.32 24.29
CA SER A 145 -13.24 10.96 24.40
C SER A 145 -12.12 9.90 24.47
N ASN A 146 -12.27 8.90 25.34
CA ASN A 146 -11.31 7.81 25.48
C ASN A 146 -11.12 7.01 24.19
N PHE A 147 -12.21 6.76 23.46
CA PHE A 147 -12.15 6.13 22.15
C PHE A 147 -11.34 6.98 21.15
N LEU A 148 -11.60 8.29 21.09
CA LEU A 148 -10.86 9.19 20.20
C LEU A 148 -9.38 9.28 20.56
N ASP A 149 -9.03 9.26 21.84
CA ASP A 149 -7.63 9.21 22.29
C ASP A 149 -6.94 7.92 21.84
N ALA A 150 -7.63 6.77 21.91
CA ALA A 150 -7.11 5.50 21.41
C ALA A 150 -6.91 5.51 19.89
N VAL A 151 -7.85 6.10 19.14
CA VAL A 151 -7.72 6.32 17.69
C VAL A 151 -6.54 7.24 17.38
N TYR A 152 -6.41 8.35 18.11
CA TYR A 152 -5.32 9.31 17.94
C TYR A 152 -3.95 8.67 18.19
N ASN A 153 -3.80 7.85 19.24
CA ASN A 153 -2.55 7.14 19.52
C ASN A 153 -2.11 6.22 18.35
N ASN A 154 -3.06 5.64 17.62
CA ASN A 154 -2.71 4.87 16.43
C ASN A 154 -2.31 5.77 15.26
N ILE A 155 -2.98 6.91 15.07
CA ILE A 155 -2.63 7.90 14.05
C ILE A 155 -1.24 8.50 14.32
N GLU A 156 -0.96 8.86 15.57
CA GLU A 156 0.30 9.46 16.01
C GLU A 156 1.50 8.57 15.67
N LYS A 157 1.39 7.24 15.84
CA LYS A 157 2.44 6.29 15.41
C LYS A 157 2.78 6.39 13.94
N PHE A 158 1.81 6.73 13.08
CA PHE A 158 2.05 6.89 11.64
C PHE A 158 2.51 8.30 11.30
N LEU A 159 2.00 9.33 11.99
CA LEU A 159 2.51 10.69 11.86
C LEU A 159 4.00 10.76 12.22
N ASN A 160 4.40 10.10 13.30
CA ASN A 160 5.79 10.04 13.76
C ASN A 160 6.75 9.30 12.81
N LYS A 161 6.25 8.58 11.79
CA LYS A 161 7.11 8.01 10.73
C LYS A 161 7.63 9.08 9.77
N TYR A 162 6.93 10.20 9.65
CA TYR A 162 7.29 11.29 8.76
C TYR A 162 7.79 12.46 9.60
N PRO A 163 9.11 12.70 9.64
CA PRO A 163 9.65 13.74 10.47
C PRO A 163 9.16 15.11 10.00
N SER A 164 8.72 15.93 10.95
CA SER A 164 8.19 17.26 10.67
C SER A 164 9.31 18.29 10.55
N GLY A 165 9.02 19.39 9.85
CA GLY A 165 9.88 20.57 9.81
C GLY A 165 10.03 21.29 11.16
N LEU A 166 9.44 20.79 12.24
CA LEU A 166 9.58 21.31 13.59
C LEU A 166 10.29 20.34 14.53
N ASP A 167 10.61 19.13 14.07
CA ASP A 167 11.28 18.13 14.90
C ASP A 167 12.71 18.58 15.22
N PHE A 168 13.11 18.40 16.47
CA PHE A 168 14.42 18.83 16.96
C PHE A 168 15.57 18.27 16.12
N GLU A 169 15.48 17.00 15.72
CA GLU A 169 16.47 16.36 14.85
C GLU A 169 16.56 17.03 13.47
N VAL A 170 15.42 17.37 12.87
CA VAL A 170 15.36 18.04 11.57
C VAL A 170 15.84 19.48 11.66
N ILE A 171 15.58 20.16 12.77
CA ILE A 171 16.10 21.51 13.04
C ILE A 171 17.62 21.46 13.18
N ASN A 172 18.17 20.53 13.97
CA ASN A 172 19.61 20.39 14.14
C ASN A 172 20.30 19.98 12.85
N LYS A 173 19.72 19.05 12.09
CA LYS A 173 20.23 18.68 10.76
C LYS A 173 20.29 19.89 9.82
N ARG A 174 19.26 20.75 9.82
CA ARG A 174 19.27 22.00 9.03
C ARG A 174 20.32 22.99 9.51
N ARG A 175 20.51 23.16 10.83
CA ARG A 175 21.56 24.01 11.39
C ARG A 175 22.95 23.54 10.99
N ASN A 176 23.24 22.25 11.16
CA ASN A 176 24.52 21.66 10.78
C ASN A 176 24.78 21.78 9.27
N ASN A 177 23.74 21.56 8.45
CA ASN A 177 23.87 21.73 7.00
C ASN A 177 24.11 23.19 6.61
N LYS A 178 23.43 24.15 7.25
CA LYS A 178 23.69 25.60 7.06
C LYS A 178 25.16 25.91 7.35
N GLU A 179 25.69 25.47 8.49
CA GLU A 179 27.09 25.70 8.87
C GLU A 179 28.07 25.08 7.87
N LYS A 180 27.84 23.83 7.43
CA LYS A 180 28.68 23.18 6.41
C LYS A 180 28.71 23.96 5.11
N ILE A 181 27.55 24.40 4.62
CA ILE A 181 27.43 25.16 3.37
C ILE A 181 28.15 26.51 3.50
N LEU A 182 27.95 27.23 4.61
CA LEU A 182 28.63 28.50 4.85
C LEU A 182 30.14 28.33 4.92
N ASN A 183 30.63 27.30 5.61
CA ASN A 183 32.06 27.01 5.71
C ASN A 183 32.67 26.65 4.34
N LEU A 184 31.96 25.86 3.51
CA LEU A 184 32.42 25.48 2.18
C LEU A 184 32.65 26.70 1.26
N PHE A 185 31.75 27.68 1.34
CA PHE A 185 31.82 28.90 0.52
C PHE A 185 32.52 30.08 1.21
N GLY A 186 33.01 29.91 2.44
CA GLY A 186 33.57 30.98 3.25
C GLY A 186 32.58 32.15 3.48
N ALA A 187 31.28 31.84 3.53
CA ALA A 187 30.19 32.81 3.58
C ALA A 187 29.70 33.04 5.02
N GLY A 188 29.09 34.21 5.25
CA GLY A 188 28.56 34.62 6.55
C GLY A 188 27.06 34.40 6.72
N GLU A 189 26.54 34.78 7.88
CA GLU A 189 25.09 34.72 8.15
C GLU A 189 24.29 35.72 7.30
N ASP A 190 24.89 36.87 6.96
CA ASP A 190 24.28 37.86 6.07
C ASP A 190 24.07 37.30 4.65
N ASP A 191 25.02 36.51 4.15
CA ASP A 191 24.91 35.82 2.87
C ASP A 191 23.78 34.79 2.89
N TRP A 192 23.65 34.04 3.99
CA TRP A 192 22.56 33.07 4.15
C TRP A 192 21.18 33.72 4.13
N ASN A 193 21.06 34.96 4.59
CA ASN A 193 19.79 35.68 4.59
C ASN A 193 19.48 36.37 3.25
N ASP A 194 20.42 36.41 2.30
CA ASP A 194 20.18 36.91 0.93
C ASP A 194 19.82 35.78 -0.04
N TYR A 195 18.56 35.74 -0.48
CA TYR A 195 18.10 34.76 -1.47
C TYR A 195 18.91 34.79 -2.79
N ARG A 196 19.50 35.95 -3.16
CA ARG A 196 20.33 36.06 -4.37
C ARG A 196 21.64 35.29 -4.23
N TRP A 197 22.17 35.20 -3.02
CA TRP A 197 23.37 34.39 -2.75
C TRP A 197 23.08 32.91 -2.96
N HIS A 198 21.93 32.41 -2.51
CA HIS A 198 21.51 31.01 -2.74
C HIS A 198 21.38 30.68 -4.23
N LEU A 199 20.81 31.59 -5.03
CA LEU A 199 20.68 31.40 -6.47
C LEU A 199 22.03 31.35 -7.20
N ARG A 200 23.05 32.03 -6.67
CA ARG A 200 24.43 31.99 -7.21
C ARG A 200 25.15 30.68 -6.87
N HIS A 201 24.82 30.04 -5.74
CA HIS A 201 25.50 28.86 -5.20
C HIS A 201 24.61 27.61 -5.24
N LEU A 202 23.87 27.44 -6.33
CA LEU A 202 22.92 26.34 -6.49
C LEU A 202 23.65 25.04 -6.87
N PHE A 203 23.45 23.97 -6.09
CA PHE A 203 23.98 22.63 -6.40
C PHE A 203 23.21 22.01 -7.55
N LYS A 204 23.92 21.54 -8.59
CA LYS A 204 23.33 21.05 -9.84
C LYS A 204 23.52 19.55 -10.03
N SER A 205 24.42 18.94 -9.27
CA SER A 205 24.78 17.54 -9.40
C SER A 205 25.10 16.89 -8.06
N MET A 206 25.06 15.55 -8.03
CA MET A 206 25.42 14.76 -6.85
C MET A 206 26.86 15.04 -6.38
N ASN A 207 27.77 15.30 -7.33
CA ASN A 207 29.18 15.62 -7.06
C ASN A 207 29.33 16.90 -6.21
N ASP A 208 28.41 17.85 -6.34
CA ASP A 208 28.45 19.09 -5.55
C ASP A 208 28.10 18.83 -4.07
N ILE A 209 27.34 17.76 -3.81
CA ILE A 209 26.89 17.34 -2.48
C ILE A 209 27.93 16.42 -1.82
N GLU A 210 28.71 15.65 -2.59
CA GLU A 210 29.77 14.77 -2.06
C GLU A 210 30.91 15.53 -1.37
N ASN A 211 31.10 16.81 -1.70
CA ASN A 211 32.15 17.67 -1.14
C ASN A 211 31.72 18.42 0.14
N LEU A 212 30.64 17.98 0.83
CA LEU A 212 29.89 18.73 1.86
C LEU A 212 29.79 17.98 3.21
#